data_AF-A0A285P0H5-F1
#
_entry.id   AF-A0A285P0H5-F1
#
_cell.length_a   1.000
_cell.length_b   1.000
_cell.length_c   1.000
_cell.angle_alpha   90.00
_cell.angle_beta   90.00
_cell.angle_gamma   90.00
#
_symmetry.space_group_name_H-M   'P 1'
#
loop_
_entity.id
_entity.type
_entity.pdbx_description
1 polymer ?
#
loop_
_entity_poly.entity_id
_entity_poly.type
_entity_poly.pdbx_seq_one_letter_code
_entity_poly.pdbx_strand_id
1 'polypeptide(L)'
;MTASAPNVVLIHAHDLGRYLGCYGRDIETPAIERLAAGGALFENHFVTAPQCSPSRGSFMTGRHPHVNGLMGLAHGSWELHDDELILPHYLSDAGYETHLFGLQHISQDTDRLRYDQIHSEGNLYPGVAPSVHQANRAESVASVVDSFLERGAFDAPFFASVGFFECHRVEEKAGRFGFHGDQYDTDDPEDIQPLPYLPDRPGIRHDLAEMRGMVDAIDDAVGTILDAIDDAGLADETVVVFTTEHGIAFPRAKGNCYDAGLEAALVMRVPGVADDGRRYDELLSNVDVLPTLLDLLDIDVPERVEGRSFLGLLTGGEYEPRERVFAEMTWHDMYNPVRAIRTERYKYVRSFWRLPKVYLPRDIFASESGREVRETYGVPTRRYEELYDLRETPQEDENVVSEPRYQDARAALSRQLHEWMVETDDPLLDGPVVPGNYEQLLQWPHESM
;
A
#
# COMPACT_ATOMS: atom_id res chain seq x y z
N MET A 1 18.03 10.98 -21.63
CA MET A 1 18.03 9.58 -22.11
C MET A 1 18.47 8.75 -20.94
N THR A 2 17.61 7.86 -20.46
CA THR A 2 17.96 6.86 -19.44
C THR A 2 19.13 6.01 -19.94
N ALA A 3 19.95 5.48 -19.02
CA ALA A 3 20.93 4.44 -19.35
C ALA A 3 20.22 3.27 -20.05
N SER A 4 20.92 2.51 -20.90
CA SER A 4 20.30 1.41 -21.67
C SER A 4 19.75 0.26 -20.81
N ALA A 5 20.14 0.22 -19.53
CA ALA A 5 19.60 -0.68 -18.50
C ALA A 5 19.82 -0.02 -17.13
N PRO A 6 18.93 0.88 -16.67
CA PRO A 6 19.11 1.55 -15.39
C PRO A 6 18.85 0.57 -14.24
N ASN A 7 19.47 0.79 -13.08
CA ASN A 7 19.09 0.16 -11.83
C ASN A 7 17.68 0.60 -11.41
N VAL A 8 17.01 -0.20 -10.60
CA VAL A 8 15.66 0.12 -10.07
C VAL A 8 15.66 -0.07 -8.56
N VAL A 9 15.38 1.00 -7.83
CA VAL A 9 15.20 0.98 -6.37
C VAL A 9 13.75 1.29 -6.05
N LEU A 10 13.04 0.28 -5.55
CA LEU A 10 11.66 0.40 -5.07
C LEU A 10 11.68 0.52 -3.54
N ILE A 11 11.37 1.69 -3.02
CA ILE A 11 11.21 1.96 -1.59
C ILE A 11 9.72 1.95 -1.26
N HIS A 12 9.31 1.15 -0.28
CA HIS A 12 7.92 1.13 0.18
C HIS A 12 7.77 1.08 1.70
N ALA A 13 6.85 1.89 2.21
CA ALA A 13 6.52 1.96 3.64
C ALA A 13 5.17 1.34 3.97
N HIS A 14 5.04 0.85 5.21
CA HIS A 14 3.79 0.34 5.78
C HIS A 14 2.88 1.49 6.24
N ASP A 15 1.56 1.30 6.16
CA ASP A 15 0.57 2.12 6.89
C ASP A 15 0.76 3.66 6.83
N LEU A 16 1.29 4.21 5.71
CA LEU A 16 1.66 5.64 5.60
C LEU A 16 0.70 6.46 4.72
N GLY A 17 0.03 5.82 3.76
CA GLY A 17 -0.84 6.51 2.80
C GLY A 17 -0.15 7.68 2.12
N ARG A 18 -0.78 8.87 2.21
CA ARG A 18 -0.21 10.15 1.78
C ARG A 18 0.09 11.08 2.96
N TYR A 19 0.45 10.53 4.13
CA TYR A 19 0.76 11.34 5.32
C TYR A 19 2.18 11.95 5.23
N LEU A 20 2.39 12.84 4.25
CA LEU A 20 3.72 13.38 3.86
C LEU A 20 3.63 14.87 3.49
N GLY A 21 4.71 15.62 3.71
CA GLY A 21 4.78 17.06 3.41
C GLY A 21 4.53 17.39 1.94
N CYS A 22 5.09 16.58 1.02
CA CYS A 22 4.90 16.73 -0.43
C CYS A 22 3.44 16.53 -0.91
N TYR A 23 2.57 15.95 -0.06
CA TYR A 23 1.13 15.81 -0.28
C TYR A 23 0.30 16.83 0.51
N GLY A 24 0.94 17.88 1.06
CA GLY A 24 0.28 18.98 1.76
C GLY A 24 -0.14 18.65 3.19
N ARG A 25 0.52 17.66 3.81
CA ARG A 25 0.33 17.35 5.24
C ARG A 25 1.25 18.20 6.08
N ASP A 26 0.81 18.47 7.30
CA ASP A 26 1.53 19.31 8.27
C ASP A 26 2.63 18.48 8.97
N ILE A 27 3.61 18.02 8.21
CA ILE A 27 4.79 17.28 8.65
C ILE A 27 5.94 17.55 7.69
N GLU A 28 7.16 17.68 8.20
CA GLU A 28 8.36 17.84 7.38
C GLU A 28 8.89 16.46 6.98
N THR A 29 9.04 16.24 5.67
CA THR A 29 9.64 15.00 5.12
C THR A 29 10.66 15.39 4.05
N PRO A 30 11.76 16.05 4.42
CA PRO A 30 12.67 16.71 3.49
C PRO A 30 13.35 15.77 2.49
N ALA A 31 13.62 14.52 2.82
CA ALA A 31 14.21 13.57 1.88
C ALA A 31 13.22 13.13 0.80
N ILE A 32 11.99 12.79 1.21
CA ILE A 32 10.92 12.42 0.27
C ILE A 32 10.48 13.63 -0.55
N GLU A 33 10.47 14.83 0.04
CA GLU A 33 10.24 16.09 -0.67
C GLU A 33 11.35 16.38 -1.68
N ARG A 34 12.62 16.11 -1.34
CA ARG A 34 13.75 16.20 -2.27
C ARG A 34 13.58 15.22 -3.44
N LEU A 35 13.17 13.98 -3.16
CA LEU A 35 12.87 12.99 -4.20
C LEU A 35 11.73 13.47 -5.12
N ALA A 36 10.66 14.02 -4.54
CA ALA A 36 9.54 14.54 -5.30
C ALA A 36 9.91 15.76 -6.15
N ALA A 37 10.71 16.68 -5.62
CA ALA A 37 11.18 17.88 -6.32
C ALA A 37 12.16 17.55 -7.46
N GLY A 38 12.92 16.47 -7.33
CA GLY A 38 13.81 15.96 -8.38
C GLY A 38 13.22 14.80 -9.20
N GLY A 39 11.89 14.61 -9.17
CA GLY A 39 11.21 13.48 -9.79
C GLY A 39 9.82 13.85 -10.31
N ALA A 40 8.88 12.92 -10.23
CA ALA A 40 7.47 13.09 -10.52
C ALA A 40 6.63 12.63 -9.32
N LEU A 41 5.59 13.41 -8.98
CA LEU A 41 4.67 13.09 -7.89
C LEU A 41 3.25 12.90 -8.44
N PHE A 42 2.57 11.83 -8.01
CA PHE A 42 1.23 11.49 -8.49
C PHE A 42 0.18 11.75 -7.41
N GLU A 43 -0.70 12.71 -7.66
CA GLU A 43 -1.69 13.18 -6.69
C GLU A 43 -2.88 12.23 -6.57
N ASN A 44 -3.26 11.52 -7.64
CA ASN A 44 -4.44 10.65 -7.67
C ASN A 44 -4.08 9.16 -7.86
N HIS A 45 -3.16 8.66 -7.04
CA HIS A 45 -2.78 7.24 -7.00
C HIS A 45 -3.54 6.47 -5.90
N PHE A 46 -4.20 5.37 -6.29
CA PHE A 46 -5.06 4.56 -5.43
C PHE A 46 -4.67 3.08 -5.45
N VAL A 47 -4.63 2.46 -4.29
CA VAL A 47 -4.38 1.02 -4.19
C VAL A 47 -5.64 0.22 -4.43
N THR A 48 -5.49 -1.00 -4.94
CA THR A 48 -6.59 -1.96 -5.13
C THR A 48 -7.13 -2.51 -3.82
N ALA A 49 -6.41 -2.40 -2.70
CA ALA A 49 -6.82 -2.99 -1.44
C ALA A 49 -6.33 -2.19 -0.23
N PRO A 50 -7.17 -1.93 0.80
CA PRO A 50 -6.74 -1.24 2.02
C PRO A 50 -6.16 -2.21 3.07
N GLN A 51 -5.44 -3.25 2.61
CA GLN A 51 -4.67 -4.22 3.41
C GLN A 51 -3.27 -4.36 2.84
N CYS A 52 -2.30 -4.61 3.71
CA CYS A 52 -0.89 -4.70 3.34
C CYS A 52 -0.59 -5.77 2.27
N SER A 53 -0.76 -7.05 2.60
CA SER A 53 -0.43 -8.15 1.67
C SER A 53 -1.19 -8.05 0.33
N PRO A 54 -2.54 -7.93 0.31
CA PRO A 54 -3.30 -7.79 -0.93
C PRO A 54 -2.86 -6.63 -1.82
N SER A 55 -2.58 -5.46 -1.22
CA SER A 55 -2.15 -4.28 -1.98
C SER A 55 -0.75 -4.47 -2.56
N ARG A 56 0.20 -4.95 -1.76
CA ARG A 56 1.56 -5.26 -2.20
C ARG A 56 1.57 -6.33 -3.29
N GLY A 57 0.74 -7.37 -3.15
CA GLY A 57 0.57 -8.39 -4.18
C GLY A 57 0.09 -7.78 -5.50
N SER A 58 -0.85 -6.84 -5.43
CA SER A 58 -1.36 -6.15 -6.62
C SER A 58 -0.34 -5.26 -7.28
N PHE A 59 0.43 -4.52 -6.49
CA PHE A 59 1.55 -3.72 -6.99
C PHE A 59 2.57 -4.62 -7.70
N MET A 60 2.94 -5.74 -7.07
CA MET A 60 3.99 -6.62 -7.54
C MET A 60 3.59 -7.50 -8.74
N THR A 61 2.30 -7.75 -8.96
CA THR A 61 1.78 -8.59 -10.06
C THR A 61 1.09 -7.80 -11.16
N GLY A 62 0.67 -6.56 -10.88
CA GLY A 62 -0.23 -5.79 -11.74
C GLY A 62 -1.64 -6.38 -11.85
N ARG A 63 -2.06 -7.19 -10.87
CA ARG A 63 -3.34 -7.93 -10.85
C ARG A 63 -4.08 -7.73 -9.53
N HIS A 64 -5.40 -7.65 -9.54
CA HIS A 64 -6.20 -7.42 -8.34
C HIS A 64 -6.13 -8.59 -7.34
N PRO A 65 -6.36 -8.37 -6.03
CA PRO A 65 -6.27 -9.42 -5.02
C PRO A 65 -7.06 -10.70 -5.29
N HIS A 66 -8.31 -10.60 -5.78
CA HIS A 66 -9.10 -11.80 -6.10
C HIS A 66 -8.63 -12.54 -7.34
N VAL A 67 -7.84 -11.87 -8.19
CA VAL A 67 -7.27 -12.43 -9.42
C VAL A 67 -5.92 -13.09 -9.14
N ASN A 68 -5.10 -12.49 -8.26
CA ASN A 68 -3.77 -13.01 -7.90
C ASN A 68 -3.78 -13.99 -6.72
N GLY A 69 -4.91 -14.15 -6.04
CA GLY A 69 -5.13 -15.10 -4.94
C GLY A 69 -4.92 -14.53 -3.53
N LEU A 70 -4.22 -13.41 -3.40
CA LEU A 70 -3.87 -12.80 -2.11
C LEU A 70 -5.01 -11.92 -1.58
N MET A 71 -6.17 -12.52 -1.27
CA MET A 71 -7.37 -11.82 -0.80
C MET A 71 -7.39 -11.47 0.70
N GLY A 72 -6.31 -11.75 1.41
CA GLY A 72 -6.10 -11.43 2.82
C GLY A 72 -4.63 -11.40 3.19
N LEU A 73 -4.35 -11.35 4.49
CA LEU A 73 -2.99 -11.19 5.01
C LEU A 73 -2.15 -12.45 4.79
N ALA A 74 -0.92 -12.30 4.29
CA ALA A 74 -0.02 -13.43 4.02
C ALA A 74 0.25 -14.25 5.30
N HIS A 75 0.51 -13.57 6.41
CA HIS A 75 0.68 -14.19 7.73
C HIS A 75 -0.62 -14.80 8.32
N GLY A 76 -1.76 -14.59 7.66
CA GLY A 76 -3.06 -15.22 7.90
C GLY A 76 -3.38 -16.41 6.99
N SER A 77 -2.35 -17.00 6.37
CA SER A 77 -2.44 -18.15 5.45
C SER A 77 -3.07 -17.84 4.08
N TRP A 78 -3.09 -16.57 3.68
CA TRP A 78 -3.30 -16.18 2.29
C TRP A 78 -1.99 -16.22 1.53
N GLU A 79 -2.06 -16.51 0.23
CA GLU A 79 -0.88 -16.64 -0.62
C GLU A 79 -1.25 -16.26 -2.06
N LEU A 80 -0.26 -15.82 -2.84
CA LEU A 80 -0.42 -15.68 -4.29
C LEU A 80 -0.68 -17.07 -4.92
N HIS A 81 -1.39 -17.10 -6.06
CA HIS A 81 -1.49 -18.34 -6.83
C HIS A 81 -0.10 -18.82 -7.28
N ASP A 82 0.09 -20.15 -7.38
CA ASP A 82 1.40 -20.76 -7.64
C ASP A 82 2.03 -20.35 -8.99
N ASP A 83 1.19 -19.91 -9.95
CA ASP A 83 1.58 -19.47 -11.29
C ASP A 83 1.74 -17.95 -11.42
N GLU A 84 1.54 -17.18 -10.34
CA GLU A 84 1.73 -15.74 -10.37
C GLU A 84 3.21 -15.37 -10.50
N LEU A 85 3.48 -14.37 -11.35
CA LEU A 85 4.79 -13.77 -11.46
C LEU A 85 4.75 -12.35 -10.90
N ILE A 86 5.74 -12.06 -10.07
CA ILE A 86 5.94 -10.73 -9.50
C ILE A 86 7.07 -9.99 -10.21
N LEU A 87 7.14 -8.67 -10.01
CA LEU A 87 8.15 -7.77 -10.57
C LEU A 87 9.58 -8.36 -10.64
N PRO A 88 10.19 -8.89 -9.55
CA PRO A 88 11.55 -9.43 -9.61
C PRO A 88 11.69 -10.61 -10.60
N HIS A 89 10.65 -11.41 -10.84
CA HIS A 89 10.75 -12.50 -11.83
C HIS A 89 11.01 -11.95 -13.24
N TYR A 90 10.29 -10.89 -13.65
CA TYR A 90 10.48 -10.28 -14.96
C TYR A 90 11.84 -9.60 -15.11
N LEU A 91 12.31 -8.94 -14.04
CA LEU A 91 13.61 -8.27 -14.06
C LEU A 91 14.76 -9.29 -14.07
N SER A 92 14.64 -10.38 -13.31
CA SER A 92 15.61 -11.49 -13.34
C SER A 92 15.69 -12.12 -14.74
N ASP A 93 14.55 -12.38 -15.39
CA ASP A 93 14.50 -12.88 -16.77
C ASP A 93 15.13 -11.89 -17.78
N ALA A 94 15.07 -10.58 -17.50
CA ALA A 94 15.72 -9.52 -18.28
C ALA A 94 17.21 -9.31 -17.96
N GLY A 95 17.78 -10.09 -17.03
CA GLY A 95 19.20 -10.06 -16.68
C GLY A 95 19.58 -9.13 -15.53
N TYR A 96 18.60 -8.68 -14.74
CA TYR A 96 18.85 -7.94 -13.50
C TYR A 96 19.20 -8.88 -12.35
N GLU A 97 20.07 -8.44 -11.45
CA GLU A 97 20.17 -9.04 -10.12
C GLU A 97 19.04 -8.52 -9.23
N THR A 98 18.33 -9.42 -8.55
CA THR A 98 17.17 -9.05 -7.72
C THR A 98 17.47 -9.18 -6.23
N HIS A 99 17.28 -8.09 -5.50
CA HIS A 99 17.60 -7.98 -4.09
C HIS A 99 16.38 -7.59 -3.25
N LEU A 100 16.19 -8.28 -2.13
CA LEU A 100 15.18 -7.97 -1.12
C LEU A 100 15.86 -7.43 0.14
N PHE A 101 15.53 -6.19 0.48
CA PHE A 101 15.94 -5.50 1.70
C PHE A 101 14.70 -5.23 2.55
N GLY A 102 14.69 -5.70 3.79
CA GLY A 102 13.63 -5.40 4.75
C GLY A 102 12.39 -6.29 4.59
N LEU A 103 11.22 -5.70 4.35
CA LEU A 103 9.92 -6.39 4.48
C LEU A 103 9.15 -6.51 3.16
N GLN A 104 8.79 -7.72 2.70
CA GLN A 104 7.94 -7.92 1.50
C GLN A 104 6.44 -8.03 1.80
N HIS A 105 6.06 -8.73 2.88
CA HIS A 105 4.69 -8.99 3.35
C HIS A 105 3.64 -9.52 2.37
N ILE A 106 4.02 -10.20 1.29
CA ILE A 106 3.15 -10.89 0.30
C ILE A 106 3.15 -12.43 0.43
N SER A 107 4.16 -13.03 1.08
CA SER A 107 4.30 -14.48 1.32
C SER A 107 4.84 -14.73 2.74
N GLN A 108 4.55 -15.91 3.31
CA GLN A 108 5.23 -16.40 4.54
C GLN A 108 6.56 -17.09 4.25
N ASP A 109 6.74 -17.58 3.04
CA ASP A 109 7.90 -18.31 2.55
C ASP A 109 8.64 -17.42 1.53
N THR A 110 9.71 -16.78 1.97
CA THR A 110 10.44 -15.82 1.14
C THR A 110 11.11 -16.48 -0.07
N ASP A 111 11.41 -17.78 0.02
CA ASP A 111 12.02 -18.54 -1.09
C ASP A 111 11.07 -18.64 -2.29
N ARG A 112 9.74 -18.56 -2.07
CA ARG A 112 8.74 -18.55 -3.16
C ARG A 112 8.84 -17.31 -4.05
N LEU A 113 9.40 -16.22 -3.54
CA LEU A 113 9.50 -14.93 -4.24
C LEU A 113 10.72 -14.85 -5.15
N ARG A 114 11.66 -15.80 -5.01
CA ARG A 114 12.81 -16.01 -5.90
C ARG A 114 13.63 -14.74 -6.19
N TYR A 115 13.84 -13.92 -5.17
CA TYR A 115 14.91 -12.93 -5.21
C TYR A 115 16.27 -13.65 -5.26
N ASP A 116 17.21 -13.12 -6.02
CA ASP A 116 18.57 -13.67 -6.09
C ASP A 116 19.31 -13.51 -4.76
N GLN A 117 19.06 -12.41 -4.04
CA GLN A 117 19.65 -12.11 -2.75
C GLN A 117 18.61 -11.57 -1.75
N ILE A 118 18.62 -12.09 -0.52
CA ILE A 118 17.80 -11.61 0.60
C ILE A 118 18.74 -11.13 1.70
N HIS A 119 18.65 -9.85 2.06
CA HIS A 119 19.65 -9.21 2.93
C HIS A 119 19.24 -9.14 4.39
N SER A 120 17.97 -8.92 4.69
CA SER A 120 17.50 -8.75 6.07
C SER A 120 16.16 -9.40 6.38
N GLU A 121 15.41 -9.89 5.39
CA GLU A 121 14.16 -10.60 5.62
C GLU A 121 14.38 -12.08 5.97
N GLY A 122 13.46 -12.64 6.76
CA GLY A 122 13.34 -14.08 6.95
C GLY A 122 11.86 -14.51 6.93
N ASN A 123 11.63 -15.82 6.86
CA ASN A 123 10.27 -16.39 6.80
C ASN A 123 9.37 -15.92 7.94
N LEU A 124 8.12 -15.57 7.61
CA LEU A 124 7.13 -15.00 8.53
C LEU A 124 6.21 -16.10 9.05
N TYR A 125 6.51 -16.65 10.23
CA TYR A 125 5.65 -17.64 10.91
C TYR A 125 5.12 -17.11 12.26
N PRO A 126 3.98 -17.63 12.75
CA PRO A 126 3.54 -17.36 14.12
C PRO A 126 4.64 -17.74 15.14
N GLY A 127 5.09 -16.77 15.95
CA GLY A 127 6.14 -16.98 16.96
C GLY A 127 7.56 -16.61 16.53
N VAL A 128 7.74 -16.00 15.35
CA VAL A 128 9.02 -15.40 14.95
C VAL A 128 9.48 -14.35 15.97
N ALA A 129 10.78 -14.34 16.25
CA ALA A 129 11.36 -13.50 17.30
C ALA A 129 11.14 -11.99 16.99
N PRO A 130 10.92 -11.14 18.01
CA PRO A 130 10.79 -9.70 17.84
C PRO A 130 11.95 -9.04 17.07
N SER A 131 13.12 -9.69 17.00
CA SER A 131 14.29 -9.25 16.23
C SER A 131 14.05 -9.14 14.73
N VAL A 132 13.12 -9.92 14.15
CA VAL A 132 12.80 -9.79 12.71
C VAL A 132 12.14 -8.45 12.42
N HIS A 133 11.28 -7.96 13.32
CA HIS A 133 10.74 -6.61 13.21
C HIS A 133 11.82 -5.53 13.38
N GLN A 134 12.89 -5.80 14.13
CA GLN A 134 14.01 -4.87 14.28
C GLN A 134 14.89 -4.82 13.01
N ALA A 135 15.14 -5.96 12.37
CA ALA A 135 15.93 -6.02 11.13
C ALA A 135 15.23 -5.31 9.94
N ASN A 136 13.91 -5.16 10.01
CA ASN A 136 13.10 -4.52 8.98
C ASN A 136 12.79 -3.04 9.29
N ARG A 137 13.35 -2.46 10.35
CA ARG A 137 13.22 -1.03 10.67
C ARG A 137 13.94 -0.18 9.63
N ALA A 138 13.37 0.99 9.30
CA ALA A 138 13.85 1.88 8.25
C ALA A 138 15.36 2.19 8.38
N GLU A 139 15.84 2.58 9.57
CA GLU A 139 17.26 2.87 9.83
C GLU A 139 18.18 1.67 9.51
N SER A 140 17.79 0.47 9.98
CA SER A 140 18.59 -0.75 9.76
C SER A 140 18.61 -1.16 8.29
N VAL A 141 17.46 -1.09 7.63
CA VAL A 141 17.32 -1.43 6.21
C VAL A 141 18.13 -0.45 5.35
N ALA A 142 18.03 0.86 5.60
CA ALA A 142 18.80 1.88 4.90
C ALA A 142 20.31 1.68 5.07
N SER A 143 20.78 1.37 6.28
CA SER A 143 22.19 1.07 6.53
C SER A 143 22.70 -0.15 5.74
N VAL A 144 21.86 -1.17 5.55
CA VAL A 144 22.21 -2.35 4.74
C VAL A 144 22.26 -2.01 3.25
N VAL A 145 21.33 -1.19 2.75
CA VAL A 145 21.34 -0.70 1.36
C VAL A 145 22.57 0.17 1.09
N ASP A 146 22.87 1.12 1.98
CA ASP A 146 24.08 1.95 1.92
C ASP A 146 25.34 1.09 1.83
N SER A 147 25.48 0.14 2.74
CA SER A 147 26.56 -0.86 2.74
C SER A 147 26.67 -1.68 1.44
N PHE A 148 25.55 -1.99 0.79
CA PHE A 148 25.51 -2.73 -0.47
C PHE A 148 26.02 -1.86 -1.63
N LEU A 149 25.58 -0.60 -1.69
CA LEU A 149 25.99 0.37 -2.71
C LEU A 149 27.46 0.79 -2.54
N GLU A 150 27.89 1.10 -1.31
CA GLU A 150 29.28 1.48 -0.99
C GLU A 150 30.28 0.40 -1.44
N ARG A 151 29.91 -0.87 -1.27
CA ARG A 151 30.75 -2.01 -1.65
C ARG A 151 30.70 -2.36 -3.13
N GLY A 152 29.76 -1.80 -3.89
CA GLY A 152 29.48 -2.20 -5.28
C GLY A 152 29.19 -3.70 -5.36
N ALA A 153 28.34 -4.21 -4.46
CA ALA A 153 28.11 -5.65 -4.30
C ALA A 153 27.12 -6.23 -5.34
N PHE A 154 27.28 -5.86 -6.60
CA PHE A 154 26.48 -6.26 -7.77
C PHE A 154 27.36 -6.29 -9.02
N ASP A 155 27.11 -7.23 -9.92
CA ASP A 155 27.87 -7.44 -11.18
C ASP A 155 27.05 -7.10 -12.44
N ALA A 156 25.73 -6.92 -12.30
CA ALA A 156 24.79 -6.51 -13.34
C ALA A 156 23.88 -5.36 -12.86
N PRO A 157 23.05 -4.75 -13.73
CA PRO A 157 21.99 -3.85 -13.29
C PRO A 157 21.13 -4.55 -12.23
N PHE A 158 20.72 -3.83 -11.19
CA PHE A 158 20.02 -4.44 -10.07
C PHE A 158 18.61 -3.88 -9.87
N PHE A 159 17.74 -4.73 -9.34
CA PHE A 159 16.47 -4.37 -8.74
C PHE A 159 16.57 -4.54 -7.23
N ALA A 160 16.33 -3.47 -6.47
CA ALA A 160 16.27 -3.50 -5.02
C ALA A 160 14.83 -3.20 -4.56
N SER A 161 14.17 -4.20 -3.98
CA SER A 161 12.93 -4.01 -3.22
C SER A 161 13.29 -3.69 -1.77
N VAL A 162 13.01 -2.46 -1.33
CA VAL A 162 13.39 -1.91 -0.04
C VAL A 162 12.14 -1.62 0.80
N GLY A 163 11.90 -2.47 1.79
CA GLY A 163 10.72 -2.44 2.64
C GLY A 163 10.97 -2.02 4.07
N PHE A 164 10.25 -1.00 4.53
CA PHE A 164 10.31 -0.56 5.92
C PHE A 164 9.15 -1.11 6.74
N PHE A 165 9.41 -1.40 8.02
CA PHE A 165 8.41 -1.81 8.99
C PHE A 165 7.49 -0.65 9.39
N GLU A 166 8.05 0.55 9.53
CA GLU A 166 7.31 1.77 9.79
C GLU A 166 6.30 2.04 8.66
N CYS A 167 5.11 2.57 8.93
CA CYS A 167 4.54 3.00 10.21
C CYS A 167 3.63 1.92 10.86
N HIS A 168 3.89 0.62 10.69
CA HIS A 168 2.98 -0.40 11.23
C HIS A 168 2.85 -0.32 12.76
N ARG A 169 1.62 -0.43 13.26
CA ARG A 169 1.33 -0.46 14.70
C ARG A 169 1.91 -1.69 15.38
N VAL A 170 2.19 -1.55 16.67
CA VAL A 170 2.91 -2.55 17.46
C VAL A 170 2.20 -2.78 18.79
N GLU A 171 2.17 -4.03 19.23
CA GLU A 171 1.59 -4.36 20.54
C GLU A 171 2.55 -3.92 21.65
N GLU A 172 2.08 -2.99 22.46
CA GLU A 172 2.80 -2.39 23.58
C GLU A 172 2.28 -2.93 24.92
N LYS A 173 2.84 -2.38 26.02
CA LYS A 173 2.45 -2.76 27.38
C LYS A 173 0.93 -2.62 27.57
N ALA A 174 0.38 -3.53 28.39
CA ALA A 174 -1.05 -3.60 28.70
C ALA A 174 -1.97 -3.83 27.48
N GLY A 175 -1.44 -4.38 26.38
CA GLY A 175 -2.23 -4.74 25.19
C GLY A 175 -2.75 -3.52 24.40
N ARG A 176 -2.13 -2.35 24.57
CA ARG A 176 -2.30 -1.19 23.69
C ARG A 176 -1.59 -1.49 22.37
N PHE A 177 -2.15 -1.04 21.26
CA PHE A 177 -1.41 -0.94 20.01
C PHE A 177 -1.07 0.53 19.74
N GLY A 178 0.21 0.84 19.60
CA GLY A 178 0.73 2.19 19.38
C GLY A 178 1.79 2.19 18.28
N PHE A 179 2.59 3.26 18.24
CA PHE A 179 3.68 3.40 17.27
C PHE A 179 5.06 3.41 17.96
N HIS A 180 5.22 2.72 19.10
CA HIS A 180 6.46 2.70 19.89
C HIS A 180 6.98 4.12 20.19
N GLY A 181 6.14 4.96 20.80
CA GLY A 181 6.54 6.33 21.15
C GLY A 181 7.75 6.43 22.10
N ASP A 182 8.20 5.32 22.71
CA ASP A 182 9.44 5.26 23.50
C ASP A 182 10.71 5.03 22.66
N GLN A 183 10.57 4.64 21.38
CA GLN A 183 11.66 4.38 20.45
C GLN A 183 11.96 5.58 19.53
N TYR A 184 10.96 6.43 19.24
CA TYR A 184 11.08 7.57 18.32
C TYR A 184 10.92 8.89 19.07
N ASP A 185 11.40 9.99 18.47
CA ASP A 185 11.03 11.32 18.93
C ASP A 185 9.59 11.60 18.48
N THR A 186 8.73 12.08 19.38
CA THR A 186 7.31 12.24 19.09
C THR A 186 6.86 13.66 19.41
N ASP A 187 6.01 14.20 18.56
CA ASP A 187 5.38 15.51 18.77
C ASP A 187 4.56 15.56 20.07
N ASP A 188 4.28 16.78 20.56
CA ASP A 188 3.28 16.97 21.62
C ASP A 188 1.87 16.73 21.03
N PRO A 189 1.08 15.78 21.56
CA PRO A 189 -0.29 15.53 21.09
C PRO A 189 -1.22 16.76 21.10
N GLU A 190 -0.95 17.76 21.94
CA GLU A 190 -1.77 18.99 21.97
C GLU A 190 -1.51 19.91 20.77
N ASP A 191 -0.37 19.77 20.10
CA ASP A 191 -0.02 20.52 18.89
C ASP A 191 -0.51 19.83 17.60
N ILE A 192 -1.01 18.59 17.70
CA ILE A 192 -1.47 17.81 16.56
C ILE A 192 -2.91 18.16 16.15
N GLN A 193 -3.08 18.50 14.88
CA GLN A 193 -4.41 18.58 14.25
C GLN A 193 -4.78 17.23 13.61
N PRO A 194 -5.94 16.63 13.99
CA PRO A 194 -6.43 15.43 13.32
C PRO A 194 -6.72 15.65 11.84
N LEU A 195 -6.63 14.57 11.06
CA LEU A 195 -7.04 14.59 9.66
C LEU A 195 -8.55 14.87 9.53
N PRO A 196 -9.02 15.52 8.45
CA PRO A 196 -10.41 15.98 8.34
C PRO A 196 -11.49 14.90 8.46
N TYR A 197 -11.17 13.64 8.13
CA TYR A 197 -12.10 12.51 8.27
C TYR A 197 -12.08 11.86 9.68
N LEU A 198 -11.17 12.27 10.56
CA LEU A 198 -11.05 11.78 11.94
C LEU A 198 -11.72 12.75 12.92
N PRO A 199 -12.43 12.24 13.94
CA PRO A 199 -12.96 13.10 14.98
C PRO A 199 -11.82 13.64 15.85
N ASP A 200 -12.00 14.86 16.35
CA ASP A 200 -11.02 15.49 17.20
C ASP A 200 -11.11 14.97 18.65
N ARG A 201 -10.20 14.07 19.01
CA ARG A 201 -10.15 13.35 20.30
C ARG A 201 -8.71 13.18 20.79
N PRO A 202 -8.45 13.21 22.11
CA PRO A 202 -7.10 13.07 22.66
C PRO A 202 -6.37 11.81 22.18
N GLY A 203 -7.01 10.65 22.23
CA GLY A 203 -6.39 9.39 21.77
C GLY A 203 -6.08 9.35 20.27
N ILE A 204 -6.76 10.15 19.45
CA ILE A 204 -6.46 10.28 18.01
C ILE A 204 -5.24 11.16 17.80
N ARG A 205 -5.17 12.31 18.49
CA ARG A 205 -4.00 13.19 18.42
C ARG A 205 -2.75 12.52 18.96
N HIS A 206 -2.87 11.77 20.06
CA HIS A 206 -1.78 11.03 20.66
C HIS A 206 -1.22 9.98 19.69
N ASP A 207 -2.06 9.14 19.12
CA ASP A 207 -1.63 8.15 18.13
C ASP A 207 -1.01 8.83 16.88
N LEU A 208 -1.52 9.98 16.44
CA LEU A 208 -0.93 10.74 15.32
C LEU A 208 0.46 11.27 15.69
N ALA A 209 0.62 11.82 16.90
CA ALA A 209 1.90 12.32 17.39
C ALA A 209 2.98 11.21 17.41
N GLU A 210 2.65 10.03 17.90
CA GLU A 210 3.59 8.89 17.86
C GLU A 210 3.88 8.42 16.44
N MET A 211 2.86 8.39 15.56
CA MET A 211 3.05 7.99 14.16
C MET A 211 4.06 8.90 13.46
N ARG A 212 4.03 10.21 13.74
CA ARG A 212 4.95 11.18 13.12
C ARG A 212 6.42 10.86 13.37
N GLY A 213 6.78 10.39 14.57
CA GLY A 213 8.15 9.92 14.85
C GLY A 213 8.59 8.74 13.97
N MET A 214 7.67 7.84 13.60
CA MET A 214 7.95 6.79 12.62
C MET A 214 8.05 7.34 11.18
N VAL A 215 7.31 8.41 10.84
CA VAL A 215 7.41 9.07 9.54
C VAL A 215 8.78 9.71 9.37
N ASP A 216 9.29 10.38 10.42
CA ASP A 216 10.64 10.97 10.42
C ASP A 216 11.71 9.90 10.18
N ALA A 217 11.60 8.75 10.83
CA ALA A 217 12.52 7.62 10.62
C ALA A 217 12.46 7.06 9.18
N ILE A 218 11.29 7.07 8.54
CA ILE A 218 11.17 6.70 7.12
C ILE A 218 11.87 7.74 6.25
N ASP A 219 11.65 9.04 6.51
CA ASP A 219 12.27 10.10 5.73
C ASP A 219 13.80 10.08 5.84
N ASP A 220 14.35 9.93 7.05
CA ASP A 220 15.79 9.79 7.28
C ASP A 220 16.39 8.58 6.54
N ALA A 221 15.67 7.45 6.55
CA ALA A 221 16.08 6.23 5.84
C ALA A 221 16.04 6.43 4.32
N VAL A 222 15.01 7.10 3.78
CA VAL A 222 14.95 7.48 2.37
C VAL A 222 16.13 8.40 2.03
N GLY A 223 16.42 9.39 2.86
CA GLY A 223 17.56 10.29 2.69
C GLY A 223 18.88 9.54 2.60
N THR A 224 19.11 8.61 3.53
CA THR A 224 20.30 7.74 3.56
C THR A 224 20.45 6.95 2.26
N ILE A 225 19.36 6.34 1.75
CA ILE A 225 19.41 5.56 0.51
C ILE A 225 19.68 6.45 -0.71
N LEU A 226 19.03 7.63 -0.79
CA LEU A 226 19.24 8.56 -1.89
C LEU A 226 20.69 9.07 -1.91
N ASP A 227 21.23 9.41 -0.74
CA ASP A 227 22.60 9.89 -0.60
C ASP A 227 23.59 8.75 -0.95
N ALA A 228 23.31 7.51 -0.56
CA ALA A 228 24.13 6.35 -0.93
C ALA A 228 24.14 6.06 -2.44
N ILE A 229 23.01 6.26 -3.14
CA ILE A 229 22.95 6.17 -4.61
C ILE A 229 23.83 7.25 -5.25
N ASP A 230 23.77 8.47 -4.72
CA ASP A 230 24.54 9.60 -5.23
C ASP A 230 26.05 9.41 -4.97
N ASP A 231 26.44 8.97 -3.77
CA ASP A 231 27.82 8.70 -3.37
C ASP A 231 28.45 7.54 -4.14
N ALA A 232 27.65 6.53 -4.51
CA ALA A 232 28.06 5.45 -5.41
C ALA A 232 28.21 5.91 -6.88
N GLY A 233 27.82 7.14 -7.20
CA GLY A 233 27.86 7.68 -8.56
C GLY A 233 26.80 7.11 -9.50
N LEU A 234 25.71 6.57 -8.95
CA LEU A 234 24.67 5.84 -9.69
C LEU A 234 23.39 6.67 -9.95
N ALA A 235 23.40 7.96 -9.58
CA ALA A 235 22.23 8.84 -9.65
C ALA A 235 21.59 8.90 -11.04
N ASP A 236 22.41 9.06 -12.08
CA ASP A 236 21.96 9.15 -13.48
C ASP A 236 21.59 7.79 -14.09
N GLU A 237 21.89 6.69 -13.39
CA GLU A 237 21.69 5.31 -13.83
C GLU A 237 20.64 4.58 -12.99
N THR A 238 19.95 5.25 -12.07
CA THR A 238 19.02 4.60 -11.14
C THR A 238 17.63 5.24 -11.17
N VAL A 239 16.63 4.42 -11.49
CA VAL A 239 15.21 4.73 -11.27
C VAL A 239 14.90 4.52 -9.80
N VAL A 240 14.31 5.53 -9.16
CA VAL A 240 13.86 5.44 -7.76
C VAL A 240 12.35 5.57 -7.71
N VAL A 241 11.67 4.60 -7.13
CA VAL A 241 10.23 4.61 -6.89
C VAL A 241 10.01 4.60 -5.39
N PHE A 242 9.31 5.60 -4.86
CA PHE A 242 8.81 5.60 -3.49
C PHE A 242 7.29 5.45 -3.49
N THR A 243 6.77 4.50 -2.72
CA THR A 243 5.33 4.27 -2.61
C THR A 243 4.89 3.79 -1.23
N THR A 244 3.57 3.76 -1.01
CA THR A 244 2.95 3.22 0.20
C THR A 244 1.90 2.19 -0.18
N GLU A 245 1.70 1.19 0.68
CA GLU A 245 0.81 0.06 0.37
C GLU A 245 -0.68 0.41 0.54
N HIS A 246 -1.04 1.35 1.40
CA HIS A 246 -2.40 1.83 1.60
C HIS A 246 -2.41 2.98 2.61
N GLY A 247 -3.60 3.49 2.92
CA GLY A 247 -3.82 4.55 3.90
C GLY A 247 -3.34 4.21 5.33
N ILE A 248 -3.29 5.24 6.17
CA ILE A 248 -2.73 5.12 7.52
C ILE A 248 -3.48 4.14 8.44
N ALA A 249 -2.81 3.63 9.47
CA ALA A 249 -3.43 2.74 10.48
C ALA A 249 -4.35 3.50 11.47
N PHE A 250 -5.40 4.13 10.96
CA PHE A 250 -6.39 4.88 11.75
C PHE A 250 -7.84 4.52 11.38
N PRO A 251 -8.82 4.85 12.22
CA PRO A 251 -10.23 4.67 11.88
C PRO A 251 -10.59 5.27 10.51
N ARG A 252 -11.43 4.57 9.74
CA ARG A 252 -11.84 4.89 8.35
C ARG A 252 -10.75 4.76 7.28
N ALA A 253 -9.48 4.60 7.64
CA ALA A 253 -8.38 4.39 6.69
C ALA A 253 -8.13 2.89 6.47
N LYS A 254 -7.01 2.34 6.96
CA LYS A 254 -6.68 0.90 6.90
C LYS A 254 -7.90 0.02 7.18
N GLY A 255 -8.11 -0.98 6.34
CA GLY A 255 -9.27 -1.87 6.45
C GLY A 255 -10.55 -1.38 5.76
N ASN A 256 -10.57 -0.20 5.12
CA ASN A 256 -11.77 0.39 4.54
C ASN A 256 -11.52 0.92 3.12
N CYS A 257 -12.44 0.64 2.18
CA CYS A 257 -12.37 1.13 0.79
C CYS A 257 -12.76 2.63 0.63
N TYR A 258 -12.53 3.44 1.65
CA TYR A 258 -12.62 4.89 1.61
C TYR A 258 -11.32 5.48 1.03
N ASP A 259 -11.32 6.71 0.53
CA ASP A 259 -10.13 7.36 -0.05
C ASP A 259 -9.03 7.44 1.01
N ALA A 260 -9.39 7.69 2.28
CA ALA A 260 -8.47 7.63 3.41
C ALA A 260 -7.73 6.28 3.55
N GLY A 261 -8.32 5.16 3.11
CA GLY A 261 -7.73 3.82 3.14
C GLY A 261 -7.07 3.41 1.83
N LEU A 262 -7.45 4.02 0.70
CA LEU A 262 -6.99 3.66 -0.63
C LEU A 262 -5.94 4.62 -1.20
N GLU A 263 -5.85 5.85 -0.69
CA GLU A 263 -4.86 6.82 -1.14
C GLU A 263 -3.45 6.37 -0.76
N ALA A 264 -2.55 6.33 -1.74
CA ALA A 264 -1.18 5.92 -1.54
C ALA A 264 -0.24 6.91 -2.20
N ALA A 265 0.90 7.16 -1.56
CA ALA A 265 1.95 7.96 -2.17
C ALA A 265 2.54 7.20 -3.36
N LEU A 266 2.83 7.92 -4.44
CA LEU A 266 3.68 7.47 -5.52
C LEU A 266 4.55 8.64 -5.96
N VAL A 267 5.87 8.46 -5.83
CA VAL A 267 6.88 9.40 -6.29
C VAL A 267 7.91 8.61 -7.10
N MET A 268 8.25 9.08 -8.29
CA MET A 268 9.19 8.41 -9.19
C MET A 268 10.25 9.38 -9.67
N ARG A 269 11.53 9.05 -9.50
CA ARG A 269 12.65 9.72 -10.17
C ARG A 269 13.17 8.82 -11.29
N VAL A 270 13.05 9.30 -12.52
CA VAL A 270 13.53 8.59 -13.71
C VAL A 270 14.50 9.50 -14.46
N PRO A 271 15.82 9.27 -14.38
CA PRO A 271 16.83 10.16 -14.96
C PRO A 271 16.59 10.47 -16.44
N GLY A 272 16.45 11.75 -16.78
CA GLY A 272 16.20 12.24 -18.13
C GLY A 272 14.82 11.92 -18.72
N VAL A 273 13.85 11.52 -17.89
CA VAL A 273 12.45 11.26 -18.26
C VAL A 273 11.49 11.93 -17.28
N ALA A 274 11.68 11.72 -15.98
CA ALA A 274 10.86 12.27 -14.90
C ALA A 274 11.79 12.71 -13.76
N ASP A 275 12.42 13.87 -13.95
CA ASP A 275 13.46 14.43 -13.08
C ASP A 275 13.31 15.96 -12.89
N ASP A 276 12.10 16.49 -13.09
CA ASP A 276 11.81 17.94 -13.17
C ASP A 276 10.86 18.45 -12.08
N GLY A 277 10.41 17.60 -11.17
CA GLY A 277 9.51 17.94 -10.06
C GLY A 277 8.03 18.00 -10.46
N ARG A 278 7.64 17.47 -11.62
CA ARG A 278 6.28 17.57 -12.13
C ARG A 278 5.27 16.80 -11.27
N ARG A 279 4.08 17.41 -11.11
CA ARG A 279 2.94 16.79 -10.43
C ARG A 279 1.90 16.35 -11.46
N TYR A 280 1.33 15.17 -11.23
CA TYR A 280 0.36 14.51 -12.10
C TYR A 280 -0.92 14.25 -11.31
N ASP A 281 -2.06 14.74 -11.82
CA ASP A 281 -3.37 14.61 -11.18
C ASP A 281 -4.25 13.55 -11.86
N GLU A 282 -3.72 12.81 -12.84
CA GLU A 282 -4.42 11.72 -13.50
C GLU A 282 -4.73 10.58 -12.52
N LEU A 283 -5.89 9.95 -12.75
CA LEU A 283 -6.34 8.82 -11.97
C LEU A 283 -5.47 7.59 -12.24
N LEU A 284 -4.77 7.08 -11.24
CA LEU A 284 -3.92 5.89 -11.32
C LEU A 284 -4.29 4.84 -10.28
N SER A 285 -4.01 3.58 -10.60
CA SER A 285 -4.10 2.45 -9.68
C SER A 285 -2.73 1.83 -9.44
N ASN A 286 -2.47 1.27 -8.25
CA ASN A 286 -1.19 0.62 -7.97
C ASN A 286 -0.87 -0.57 -8.90
N VAL A 287 -1.88 -1.21 -9.50
CA VAL A 287 -1.66 -2.24 -10.54
C VAL A 287 -1.00 -1.68 -11.81
N ASP A 288 -1.03 -0.37 -12.03
CA ASP A 288 -0.43 0.30 -13.19
C ASP A 288 1.09 0.44 -13.09
N VAL A 289 1.66 0.30 -11.89
CA VAL A 289 3.08 0.56 -11.67
C VAL A 289 3.94 -0.54 -12.30
N LEU A 290 3.57 -1.81 -12.14
CA LEU A 290 4.29 -2.92 -12.78
C LEU A 290 4.40 -2.75 -14.31
N PRO A 291 3.31 -2.63 -15.09
CA PRO A 291 3.44 -2.47 -16.54
C PRO A 291 4.16 -1.18 -16.94
N THR A 292 4.08 -0.11 -16.13
CA THR A 292 4.85 1.11 -16.38
C THR A 292 6.35 0.88 -16.22
N LEU A 293 6.78 0.13 -15.20
CA LEU A 293 8.18 -0.22 -15.00
C LEU A 293 8.68 -1.16 -16.09
N LEU A 294 7.88 -2.15 -16.52
CA LEU A 294 8.26 -3.03 -17.62
C LEU A 294 8.43 -2.25 -18.94
N ASP A 295 7.47 -1.39 -19.30
CA ASP A 295 7.57 -0.52 -20.48
C ASP A 295 8.78 0.42 -20.40
N LEU A 296 9.05 0.99 -19.23
CA LEU A 296 10.20 1.90 -19.01
C LEU A 296 11.53 1.18 -19.27
N LEU A 297 11.60 -0.11 -18.96
CA LEU A 297 12.79 -0.96 -19.10
C LEU A 297 12.83 -1.71 -20.44
N ASP A 298 11.90 -1.45 -21.36
CA ASP A 298 11.77 -2.16 -22.64
C ASP A 298 11.57 -3.69 -22.46
N ILE A 299 10.81 -4.07 -21.42
CA ILE A 299 10.42 -5.45 -21.13
C ILE A 299 8.96 -5.65 -21.54
N ASP A 300 8.67 -6.73 -22.27
CA ASP A 300 7.31 -7.06 -22.71
C ASP A 300 6.35 -7.21 -21.52
N VAL A 301 5.26 -6.44 -21.52
CA VAL A 301 4.17 -6.57 -20.54
C VAL A 301 3.32 -7.81 -20.87
N PRO A 302 3.20 -8.78 -19.95
CA PRO A 302 2.39 -9.97 -20.19
C PRO A 302 0.89 -9.66 -20.28
N GLU A 303 0.17 -10.38 -21.15
CA GLU A 303 -1.29 -10.21 -21.34
C GLU A 303 -2.13 -10.37 -20.07
N ARG A 304 -1.60 -11.07 -19.05
CA ARG A 304 -2.30 -11.29 -17.78
C ARG A 304 -2.25 -10.10 -16.82
N VAL A 305 -1.41 -9.10 -17.08
CA VAL A 305 -1.34 -7.88 -16.28
C VAL A 305 -2.61 -7.05 -16.55
N GLU A 306 -3.33 -6.67 -15.49
CA GLU A 306 -4.56 -5.88 -15.59
C GLU A 306 -4.32 -4.37 -15.53
N GLY A 307 -3.14 -3.98 -15.01
CA GLY A 307 -2.66 -2.62 -15.01
C GLY A 307 -2.47 -2.03 -16.41
N ARG A 308 -2.41 -0.71 -16.49
CA ARG A 308 -2.16 0.04 -17.72
C ARG A 308 -0.96 0.92 -17.50
N SER A 309 0.03 0.79 -18.39
CA SER A 309 1.22 1.65 -18.33
C SER A 309 0.84 3.12 -18.46
N PHE A 310 1.43 3.95 -17.60
CA PHE A 310 1.33 5.40 -17.67
C PHE A 310 2.64 6.05 -18.13
N LEU A 311 3.56 5.29 -18.74
CA LEU A 311 4.84 5.82 -19.24
C LEU A 311 4.65 7.01 -20.20
N GLY A 312 3.55 7.03 -20.97
CA GLY A 312 3.19 8.16 -21.82
C GLY A 312 3.05 9.49 -21.06
N LEU A 313 2.56 9.47 -19.81
CA LEU A 313 2.50 10.66 -18.96
C LEU A 313 3.89 11.22 -18.63
N LEU A 314 4.84 10.32 -18.36
CA LEU A 314 6.20 10.69 -17.99
C LEU A 314 6.99 11.19 -19.19
N THR A 315 6.84 10.54 -20.34
CA THR A 315 7.60 10.83 -21.56
C THR A 315 6.97 11.90 -22.45
N GLY A 316 5.75 12.35 -22.15
CA GLY A 316 4.95 13.21 -23.03
C GLY A 316 4.44 12.50 -24.29
N GLY A 317 4.40 11.16 -24.27
CA GLY A 317 3.90 10.29 -25.33
C GLY A 317 2.38 10.09 -25.29
N GLU A 318 1.90 9.08 -26.02
CA GLU A 318 0.50 8.68 -25.99
C GLU A 318 0.12 8.08 -24.63
N TYR A 319 -0.96 8.56 -24.04
CA TYR A 319 -1.52 8.04 -22.80
C TYR A 319 -3.05 8.16 -22.82
N GLU A 320 -3.73 7.11 -22.41
CA GLU A 320 -5.18 7.08 -22.24
C GLU A 320 -5.53 7.14 -20.74
N PRO A 321 -6.07 8.26 -20.23
CA PRO A 321 -6.39 8.40 -18.82
C PRO A 321 -7.43 7.39 -18.33
N ARG A 322 -7.25 6.87 -17.12
CA ARG A 322 -8.30 6.07 -16.46
C ARG A 322 -9.50 6.94 -16.12
N GLU A 323 -10.68 6.50 -16.51
CA GLU A 323 -11.94 7.10 -16.05
C GLU A 323 -12.37 6.57 -14.67
N ARG A 324 -11.85 5.39 -14.29
CA ARG A 324 -12.20 4.67 -13.07
C ARG A 324 -11.08 3.76 -12.56
N VAL A 325 -11.08 3.52 -11.26
CA VAL A 325 -10.29 2.50 -10.56
C VAL A 325 -11.20 1.65 -9.69
N PHE A 326 -10.76 0.42 -9.42
CA PHE A 326 -11.47 -0.54 -8.59
C PHE A 326 -10.67 -0.82 -7.32
N ALA A 327 -11.38 -1.12 -6.24
CA ALA A 327 -10.77 -1.56 -5.01
C ALA A 327 -11.62 -2.64 -4.33
N GLU A 328 -10.96 -3.46 -3.54
CA GLU A 328 -11.58 -4.59 -2.86
C GLU A 328 -10.98 -4.86 -1.49
N MET A 329 -11.79 -5.51 -0.66
CA MET A 329 -11.43 -6.09 0.62
C MET A 329 -12.23 -7.38 0.74
N THR A 330 -11.59 -8.46 1.17
CA THR A 330 -12.27 -9.73 1.44
C THR A 330 -11.95 -10.20 2.85
N TRP A 331 -10.66 -10.34 3.17
CA TRP A 331 -10.20 -10.68 4.51
C TRP A 331 -9.15 -9.69 5.02
N HIS A 332 -9.23 -9.39 6.32
CA HIS A 332 -8.10 -8.91 7.11
C HIS A 332 -7.90 -9.88 8.28
N ASP A 333 -8.13 -9.43 9.50
CA ASP A 333 -8.26 -10.26 10.71
C ASP A 333 -9.67 -10.85 10.86
N MET A 334 -10.66 -10.31 10.15
CA MET A 334 -12.01 -10.83 10.03
C MET A 334 -12.50 -10.76 8.58
N TYR A 335 -13.57 -11.50 8.29
CA TYR A 335 -14.25 -11.47 6.99
C TYR A 335 -14.94 -10.12 6.78
N ASN A 336 -14.55 -9.40 5.73
CA ASN A 336 -14.99 -8.03 5.44
C ASN A 336 -15.22 -7.79 3.93
N PRO A 337 -16.07 -8.57 3.23
CA PRO A 337 -16.18 -8.50 1.78
C PRO A 337 -16.83 -7.20 1.30
N VAL A 338 -16.03 -6.35 0.67
CA VAL A 338 -16.39 -5.05 0.11
C VAL A 338 -15.74 -4.90 -1.26
N ARG A 339 -16.48 -4.32 -2.21
CA ARG A 339 -15.98 -3.88 -3.52
C ARG A 339 -16.31 -2.41 -3.73
N ALA A 340 -15.44 -1.69 -4.42
CA ALA A 340 -15.60 -0.27 -4.69
C ALA A 340 -15.16 0.07 -6.12
N ILE A 341 -15.81 1.08 -6.68
CA ILE A 341 -15.44 1.75 -7.94
C ILE A 341 -15.34 3.25 -7.65
N ARG A 342 -14.23 3.86 -8.06
CA ARG A 342 -13.95 5.29 -7.88
C ARG A 342 -13.68 5.93 -9.24
N THR A 343 -14.35 7.03 -9.51
CA THR A 343 -14.03 7.95 -10.62
C THR A 343 -13.46 9.25 -10.04
N GLU A 344 -13.13 10.22 -10.89
CA GLU A 344 -12.71 11.56 -10.45
C GLU A 344 -13.73 12.22 -9.49
N ARG A 345 -15.04 11.97 -9.69
CA ARG A 345 -16.10 12.63 -8.93
C ARG A 345 -16.83 11.72 -7.96
N TYR A 346 -17.09 10.47 -8.33
CA TYR A 346 -17.99 9.62 -7.56
C TYR A 346 -17.26 8.38 -7.07
N LYS A 347 -17.59 7.94 -5.85
CA LYS A 347 -17.25 6.61 -5.38
C LYS A 347 -18.50 5.84 -4.98
N TYR A 348 -18.62 4.64 -5.51
CA TYR A 348 -19.63 3.67 -5.10
C TYR A 348 -18.97 2.51 -4.37
N VAL A 349 -19.50 2.15 -3.21
CA VAL A 349 -19.02 1.06 -2.36
C VAL A 349 -20.15 0.07 -2.12
N ARG A 350 -19.88 -1.22 -2.32
CA ARG A 350 -20.82 -2.30 -2.09
C ARG A 350 -20.28 -3.26 -1.04
N SER A 351 -21.05 -3.45 0.02
CA SER A 351 -20.79 -4.44 1.06
C SER A 351 -21.54 -5.73 0.74
N PHE A 352 -20.88 -6.88 0.91
CA PHE A 352 -21.46 -8.21 0.64
C PHE A 352 -21.75 -9.00 1.93
N TRP A 353 -21.63 -8.35 3.08
CA TRP A 353 -21.88 -8.95 4.39
C TRP A 353 -22.50 -7.96 5.37
N ARG A 354 -22.91 -8.46 6.55
CA ARG A 354 -23.33 -7.61 7.66
C ARG A 354 -22.10 -7.10 8.39
N LEU A 355 -21.70 -5.87 8.08
CA LEU A 355 -20.43 -5.27 8.52
C LEU A 355 -20.61 -4.13 9.54
N PRO A 356 -19.60 -3.88 10.40
CA PRO A 356 -19.56 -2.67 11.23
C PRO A 356 -19.62 -1.41 10.37
N LYS A 357 -20.14 -0.31 10.92
CA LYS A 357 -20.23 1.00 10.25
C LYS A 357 -18.88 1.41 9.65
N VAL A 358 -17.81 1.22 10.41
CA VAL A 358 -16.43 1.35 9.97
C VAL A 358 -15.69 0.12 10.49
N TYR A 359 -14.97 -0.57 9.61
CA TYR A 359 -14.16 -1.70 10.03
C TYR A 359 -12.92 -1.20 10.78
N LEU A 360 -12.67 -1.76 11.96
CA LEU A 360 -11.50 -1.49 12.77
C LEU A 360 -10.72 -2.80 12.90
N PRO A 361 -9.61 -2.97 12.15
CA PRO A 361 -8.71 -4.09 12.35
C PRO A 361 -8.19 -4.13 13.80
N ARG A 362 -7.78 -5.31 14.29
CA ARG A 362 -7.36 -5.53 15.70
C ARG A 362 -6.38 -4.47 16.22
N ASP A 363 -5.37 -4.11 15.44
CA ASP A 363 -4.35 -3.13 15.81
C ASP A 363 -4.95 -1.73 16.03
N ILE A 364 -5.88 -1.31 15.20
CA ILE A 364 -6.64 -0.06 15.38
C ILE A 364 -7.65 -0.21 16.51
N PHE A 365 -8.38 -1.33 16.59
CA PHE A 365 -9.41 -1.53 17.62
C PHE A 365 -8.83 -1.45 19.06
N ALA A 366 -7.59 -1.91 19.24
CA ALA A 366 -6.89 -1.93 20.52
C ALA A 366 -6.09 -0.64 20.81
N SER A 367 -5.90 0.25 19.84
CA SER A 367 -5.19 1.53 19.98
C SER A 367 -5.99 2.58 20.74
N GLU A 368 -5.38 3.74 21.04
CA GLU A 368 -6.11 4.86 21.65
C GLU A 368 -7.13 5.46 20.69
N SER A 369 -6.73 5.68 19.43
CA SER A 369 -7.63 6.17 18.38
C SER A 369 -8.85 5.26 18.18
N GLY A 370 -8.69 3.93 18.20
CA GLY A 370 -9.81 3.01 18.11
C GLY A 370 -10.69 3.00 19.34
N ARG A 371 -10.12 3.09 20.56
CA ARG A 371 -10.90 3.13 21.82
C ARG A 371 -11.88 4.31 21.86
N GLU A 372 -11.51 5.44 21.28
CA GLU A 372 -12.35 6.65 21.21
C GLU A 372 -13.58 6.50 20.32
N VAL A 373 -13.54 5.61 19.31
CA VAL A 373 -14.59 5.52 18.27
C VAL A 373 -15.28 4.16 18.18
N ARG A 374 -14.69 3.09 18.73
CA ARG A 374 -15.15 1.71 18.52
C ARG A 374 -16.59 1.43 18.93
N GLU A 375 -17.11 2.14 19.94
CA GLU A 375 -18.50 1.99 20.37
C GLU A 375 -19.49 2.53 19.32
N THR A 376 -19.07 3.50 18.50
CA THR A 376 -19.88 4.08 17.42
C THR A 376 -19.57 3.45 16.06
N TYR A 377 -18.33 3.03 15.84
CA TYR A 377 -17.86 2.50 14.55
C TYR A 377 -18.02 0.98 14.44
N GLY A 378 -17.80 0.25 15.54
CA GLY A 378 -17.89 -1.21 15.59
C GLY A 378 -19.32 -1.76 15.57
N VAL A 379 -20.35 -0.90 15.51
CA VAL A 379 -21.75 -1.36 15.43
C VAL A 379 -22.12 -1.76 13.99
N PRO A 380 -22.77 -2.91 13.79
CA PRO A 380 -23.09 -3.46 12.46
C PRO A 380 -24.28 -2.75 11.79
N THR A 381 -24.07 -1.49 11.41
CA THR A 381 -25.07 -0.59 10.80
C THR A 381 -24.69 -0.12 9.40
N ARG A 382 -23.61 -0.65 8.82
CA ARG A 382 -23.17 -0.31 7.46
C ARG A 382 -24.26 -0.64 6.44
N ARG A 383 -24.45 0.25 5.47
CA ARG A 383 -25.37 0.00 4.34
C ARG A 383 -24.72 -0.94 3.33
N TYR A 384 -25.53 -1.76 2.67
CA TYR A 384 -25.05 -2.62 1.58
C TYR A 384 -24.54 -1.82 0.38
N GLU A 385 -25.07 -0.63 0.17
CA GLU A 385 -24.64 0.29 -0.87
C GLU A 385 -24.35 1.67 -0.26
N GLU A 386 -23.25 2.26 -0.69
CA GLU A 386 -22.82 3.61 -0.35
C GLU A 386 -22.43 4.34 -1.63
N LEU A 387 -22.79 5.61 -1.73
CA LEU A 387 -22.38 6.48 -2.83
C LEU A 387 -21.93 7.82 -2.24
N TYR A 388 -20.81 8.32 -2.74
CA TYR A 388 -20.22 9.60 -2.33
C TYR A 388 -19.96 10.47 -3.56
N ASP A 389 -20.31 11.76 -3.47
CA ASP A 389 -19.86 12.79 -4.42
C ASP A 389 -18.60 13.44 -3.82
N LEU A 390 -17.43 13.03 -4.30
CA LEU A 390 -16.12 13.43 -3.78
C LEU A 390 -15.83 14.92 -3.98
N ARG A 391 -16.58 15.60 -4.87
CA ARG A 391 -16.46 17.06 -5.04
C ARG A 391 -17.19 17.83 -3.94
N GLU A 392 -18.31 17.29 -3.44
CA GLU A 392 -19.11 17.93 -2.38
C GLU A 392 -18.61 17.49 -0.99
N THR A 393 -18.35 16.18 -0.81
CA THR A 393 -17.92 15.57 0.44
C THR A 393 -16.69 14.69 0.22
N PRO A 394 -15.49 15.29 0.06
CA PRO A 394 -14.24 14.55 -0.22
C PRO A 394 -13.83 13.60 0.91
N GLN A 395 -14.37 13.78 2.12
CA GLN A 395 -14.07 12.93 3.29
C GLN A 395 -15.00 11.71 3.42
N GLU A 396 -15.95 11.53 2.49
CA GLU A 396 -16.89 10.40 2.45
C GLU A 396 -17.71 10.24 3.74
N ASP A 397 -18.10 11.35 4.36
CA ASP A 397 -18.91 11.42 5.58
C ASP A 397 -20.42 11.49 5.30
N GLU A 398 -20.83 11.88 4.08
CA GLU A 398 -22.21 11.91 3.62
C GLU A 398 -22.51 10.85 2.56
N ASN A 399 -23.24 9.80 2.95
CA ASN A 399 -23.70 8.77 2.01
C ASN A 399 -24.97 9.22 1.26
N VAL A 400 -24.81 9.57 -0.01
CA VAL A 400 -25.88 10.13 -0.87
C VAL A 400 -26.64 9.07 -1.67
N VAL A 401 -26.46 7.77 -1.37
CA VAL A 401 -27.02 6.65 -2.15
C VAL A 401 -28.53 6.68 -2.32
N SER A 402 -29.27 7.30 -1.38
CA SER A 402 -30.74 7.38 -1.40
C SER A 402 -31.28 8.67 -2.02
N GLU A 403 -30.41 9.62 -2.39
CA GLU A 403 -30.86 10.89 -2.96
C GLU A 403 -31.29 10.72 -4.43
N PRO A 404 -32.45 11.27 -4.85
CA PRO A 404 -32.95 11.13 -6.22
C PRO A 404 -31.99 11.65 -7.30
N ARG A 405 -31.25 12.73 -7.02
CA ARG A 405 -30.35 13.36 -8.01
C ARG A 405 -29.13 12.52 -8.39
N TYR A 406 -28.76 11.53 -7.58
CA TYR A 406 -27.58 10.68 -7.82
C TYR A 406 -27.92 9.28 -8.33
N GLN A 407 -29.19 8.97 -8.61
CA GLN A 407 -29.59 7.60 -8.96
C GLN A 407 -29.01 7.11 -10.29
N ASP A 408 -28.81 7.99 -11.26
CA ASP A 408 -28.17 7.62 -12.54
C ASP A 408 -26.70 7.25 -12.33
N ALA A 409 -25.96 8.05 -11.55
CA ALA A 409 -24.57 7.76 -11.18
C ALA A 409 -24.48 6.46 -10.37
N ARG A 410 -25.36 6.27 -9.38
CA ARG A 410 -25.45 5.04 -8.59
C ARG A 410 -25.63 3.81 -9.49
N ALA A 411 -26.62 3.85 -10.39
CA ALA A 411 -26.94 2.73 -11.26
C ALA A 411 -25.81 2.41 -12.24
N ALA A 412 -25.18 3.45 -12.82
CA ALA A 412 -24.06 3.29 -13.74
C ALA A 412 -22.83 2.68 -13.06
N LEU A 413 -22.47 3.15 -11.86
CA LEU A 413 -21.31 2.64 -11.12
C LEU A 413 -21.57 1.25 -10.54
N SER A 414 -22.76 0.99 -10.02
CA SER A 414 -23.15 -0.33 -9.55
C SER A 414 -23.07 -1.38 -10.65
N ARG A 415 -23.54 -1.05 -11.87
CA ARG A 415 -23.41 -1.91 -13.05
C ARG A 415 -21.95 -2.15 -13.44
N GLN A 416 -21.14 -1.09 -13.56
CA GLN A 416 -19.72 -1.22 -13.92
C GLN A 416 -18.92 -2.02 -12.89
N LEU A 417 -19.22 -1.86 -11.60
CA LEU A 417 -18.60 -2.65 -10.55
C LEU A 417 -18.94 -4.14 -10.71
N HIS A 418 -20.21 -4.45 -11.00
CA HIS A 418 -20.63 -5.82 -11.22
C HIS A 418 -20.06 -6.42 -12.52
N GLU A 419 -19.98 -5.63 -13.60
CA GLU A 419 -19.34 -6.04 -14.86
C GLU A 419 -17.88 -6.40 -14.64
N TRP A 420 -17.12 -5.54 -13.93
CA TRP A 420 -15.74 -5.84 -13.55
C TRP A 420 -15.63 -7.14 -12.75
N MET A 421 -16.45 -7.32 -11.71
CA MET A 421 -16.46 -8.57 -10.93
C MET A 421 -16.72 -9.81 -11.78
N VAL A 422 -17.57 -9.72 -12.81
CA VAL A 422 -17.85 -10.84 -13.72
C VAL A 422 -16.69 -11.07 -14.69
N GLU A 423 -16.11 -9.98 -15.23
CA GLU A 423 -14.98 -10.04 -16.17
C GLU A 423 -13.72 -10.63 -15.54
N THR A 424 -13.52 -10.42 -14.23
CA THR A 424 -12.35 -10.88 -13.48
C THR A 424 -12.61 -12.15 -12.65
N ASP A 425 -13.76 -12.80 -12.83
CA ASP A 425 -14.16 -14.03 -12.14
C ASP A 425 -14.09 -13.92 -10.61
N ASP A 426 -14.65 -12.83 -10.06
CA ASP A 426 -14.62 -12.55 -8.62
C ASP A 426 -15.37 -13.64 -7.84
N PRO A 427 -14.70 -14.39 -6.94
CA PRO A 427 -15.28 -15.53 -6.23
C PRO A 427 -16.42 -15.14 -5.28
N LEU A 428 -16.56 -13.84 -4.93
CA LEU A 428 -17.73 -13.36 -4.18
C LEU A 428 -19.06 -13.52 -4.94
N LEU A 429 -19.01 -13.66 -6.27
CA LEU A 429 -20.20 -13.94 -7.08
C LEU A 429 -20.74 -15.35 -6.86
N ASP A 430 -19.88 -16.29 -6.49
CA ASP A 430 -20.24 -17.69 -6.22
C ASP A 430 -20.62 -17.96 -4.77
N GLY A 431 -20.14 -17.14 -3.83
CA GLY A 431 -20.50 -17.23 -2.42
C GLY A 431 -19.45 -16.67 -1.47
N PRO A 432 -19.54 -16.99 -0.17
CA PRO A 432 -18.54 -16.54 0.79
C PRO A 432 -17.17 -17.13 0.49
N VAL A 433 -16.15 -16.26 0.44
CA VAL A 433 -14.75 -16.67 0.26
C VAL A 433 -14.19 -17.08 1.60
N VAL A 434 -13.76 -18.34 1.74
CA VAL A 434 -13.14 -18.88 2.95
C VAL A 434 -11.65 -19.11 2.72
N PRO A 435 -10.76 -18.84 3.70
CA PRO A 435 -9.33 -19.11 3.54
C PRO A 435 -9.06 -20.61 3.40
N GLY A 436 -7.95 -20.99 2.74
CA GLY A 436 -7.63 -22.40 2.46
C GLY A 436 -7.48 -23.29 3.70
N ASN A 437 -7.22 -22.71 4.87
CA ASN A 437 -7.14 -23.39 6.17
C ASN A 437 -8.44 -23.30 6.99
N TYR A 438 -9.58 -22.91 6.40
CA TYR A 438 -10.84 -22.71 7.12
C TYR A 438 -11.25 -23.92 7.98
N GLU A 439 -11.07 -25.15 7.48
CA GLU A 439 -11.35 -26.37 8.24
C GLU A 439 -10.40 -26.58 9.43
N GLN A 440 -9.14 -26.15 9.33
CA GLN A 440 -8.17 -26.21 10.43
C GLN A 440 -8.47 -25.13 11.48
N LEU A 441 -8.97 -23.96 11.07
CA LEU A 441 -9.41 -22.89 11.98
C LEU A 441 -10.67 -23.29 12.78
N LEU A 442 -11.47 -24.23 12.27
CA LEU A 442 -12.61 -24.81 12.99
C LEU A 442 -12.22 -25.89 14.00
N GLN A 443 -11.00 -26.45 13.91
CA GLN A 443 -10.51 -27.45 14.86
C GLN A 443 -10.00 -26.76 16.14
N TRP A 444 -10.79 -26.86 17.20
CA TRP A 444 -10.46 -26.30 18.51
C TRP A 444 -9.26 -27.04 19.14
N PRO A 445 -8.28 -26.36 19.79
CA PRO A 445 -7.03 -26.98 20.29
C PRO A 445 -7.17 -27.99 21.44
N HIS A 446 -8.37 -28.45 21.78
CA HIS A 446 -8.62 -29.35 22.92
C HIS A 446 -9.14 -30.74 22.54
N GLU A 447 -9.18 -31.11 21.26
CA GLU A 447 -9.57 -32.49 20.86
C GLU A 447 -8.37 -33.45 20.70
N SER A 448 -7.15 -33.02 21.07
CA SER A 448 -5.96 -33.89 21.05
C SER A 448 -5.04 -33.74 22.27
N MET A 449 -5.61 -33.70 23.48
CA MET A 449 -4.89 -34.03 24.73
C MET A 449 -5.74 -34.87 25.67
#